data_AF-W7WCG4-F1
#
_entry.id   AF-W7WCG4-F1
#
_cell.length_a   1.000
_cell.length_b   1.000
_cell.length_c   1.000
_cell.angle_alpha   90.00
_cell.angle_beta   90.00
_cell.angle_gamma   90.00
#
_symmetry.space_group_name_H-M   'P 1'
#
loop_
_entity.id
_entity.type
_entity.pdbx_description
1 polymer ?
#
loop_
_entity_poly.entity_id
_entity_poly.type
_entity_poly.pdbx_seq_one_letter_code
_entity_poly.pdbx_strand_id
1 'polypeptide(L)' 'MPLFWKPYRSDVTDFIATLKQRDPQLEEKQRQGRALLWDRPQDRQAAAEQRDARVPQQPYVYQTKG' A
#
# COMPACT_ATOMS: atom_id res chain seq x y z
N MET A 1 -22.58 -9.52 29.61
CA MET A 1 -22.56 -10.54 28.53
C MET A 1 -21.14 -10.65 28.04
N PRO A 2 -20.46 -11.82 28.12
CA PRO A 2 -19.08 -11.85 27.68
C PRO A 2 -19.05 -11.87 26.15
N LEU A 3 -18.41 -10.85 25.56
CA LEU A 3 -18.20 -10.70 24.12
C LEU A 3 -17.09 -11.67 23.67
N PHE A 4 -17.36 -12.98 23.68
CA PHE A 4 -16.46 -13.98 23.09
C PHE A 4 -16.68 -14.07 21.58
N TRP A 5 -16.49 -12.96 20.86
CA TRP A 5 -16.36 -13.00 19.41
C TRP A 5 -14.95 -13.50 19.09
N LYS A 6 -14.80 -14.73 18.60
CA LYS A 6 -13.52 -15.15 17.99
C LYS A 6 -13.35 -14.35 16.70
N PRO A 7 -12.26 -13.59 16.51
CA PRO A 7 -12.06 -12.83 15.28
C PRO A 7 -12.17 -13.80 14.10
N TYR A 8 -13.04 -13.48 13.14
CA TYR A 8 -13.17 -14.31 11.94
C TYR A 8 -11.86 -14.25 11.16
N ARG A 9 -11.37 -15.42 10.76
CA ARG A 9 -10.23 -15.57 9.88
C ARG A 9 -10.69 -16.32 8.64
N SER A 10 -10.39 -15.78 7.47
CA SER A 10 -10.76 -16.43 6.21
C SER A 10 -9.85 -17.62 5.93
N ASP A 11 -10.39 -18.61 5.21
CA ASP A 11 -9.64 -19.78 4.75
C ASP A 11 -8.37 -19.38 3.97
N VAL A 12 -8.45 -18.30 3.18
CA VAL A 12 -7.31 -17.74 2.44
C VAL A 12 -6.21 -17.25 3.39
N THR A 13 -6.59 -16.60 4.50
CA THR A 13 -5.63 -16.13 5.50
C THR A 13 -4.95 -17.30 6.22
N ASP A 14 -5.67 -18.39 6.48
CA ASP A 14 -5.09 -19.62 7.06
C ASP A 14 -4.17 -20.34 6.09
N PHE A 15 -4.57 -20.43 4.82
CA PHE A 15 -3.74 -20.98 3.76
C PHE A 15 -2.42 -20.21 3.61
N ILE A 16 -2.46 -18.87 3.52
CA ILE A 16 -1.26 -18.04 3.37
C ILE A 16 -0.32 -18.21 4.57
N ALA A 17 -0.84 -18.28 5.79
CA ALA A 17 0.02 -18.50 6.96
C ALA A 17 0.67 -19.87 6.95
N THR A 18 -0.08 -20.92 6.60
CA THR A 18 0.46 -22.27 6.46
C THR A 18 1.54 -22.31 5.37
N LEU A 19 1.33 -21.61 4.25
CA LEU A 19 2.30 -21.52 3.16
C LEU A 19 3.62 -20.86 3.63
N LYS A 20 3.53 -19.75 4.36
CA LYS A 20 4.71 -19.07 4.91
C LYS A 20 5.45 -19.89 5.97
N GLN A 21 4.74 -20.70 6.76
CA GLN A 21 5.37 -21.62 7.71
C GLN A 21 6.14 -22.73 7.00
N ARG A 22 5.62 -23.23 5.87
CA ARG A 22 6.25 -24.28 5.06
C ARG A 22 7.47 -23.79 4.29
N ASP A 23 7.44 -22.57 3.76
CA ASP A 23 8.60 -21.93 3.12
C ASP A 23 8.95 -20.60 3.82
N PRO A 24 9.84 -20.63 4.84
CA PRO A 24 10.29 -19.42 5.52
C PRO A 24 11.02 -18.41 4.61
N GLN A 25 11.54 -18.83 3.45
CA GLN A 25 12.21 -17.94 2.49
C GLN A 25 11.22 -17.20 1.57
N LEU A 26 9.93 -17.56 1.60
CA LEU A 26 8.94 -17.02 0.68
C LEU A 26 8.77 -15.50 0.79
N GLU A 27 8.85 -14.93 2.00
CA GLU A 27 8.75 -13.47 2.17
C GLU A 27 9.91 -12.73 1.52
N GLU A 28 11.12 -13.28 1.59
CA GLU A 28 12.30 -12.68 0.99
C GLU A 28 12.18 -12.70 -0.54
N LYS A 29 11.76 -13.84 -1.11
CA LYS A 29 11.46 -13.96 -2.55
C LYS A 29 10.37 -12.97 -2.98
N GLN A 30 9.33 -12.78 -2.15
CA GLN A 30 8.27 -11.81 -2.43
C GLN A 30 8.80 -10.37 -2.44
N ARG A 31 9.66 -10.00 -1.47
CA ARG A 31 10.30 -8.67 -1.43
C ARG A 31 11.18 -8.45 -2.64
N GLN A 32 12.00 -9.43 -3.02
CA GLN A 32 12.85 -9.35 -4.21
C GLN A 32 12.01 -9.18 -5.48
N GLY A 33 10.93 -9.97 -5.63
CA GLY A 33 10.02 -9.83 -6.76
C GLY A 33 9.33 -8.47 -6.83
N ARG A 34 8.91 -7.92 -5.67
CA ARG A 34 8.34 -6.56 -5.60
C ARG A 34 9.37 -5.48 -5.93
N ALA A 35 10.61 -5.62 -5.49
CA ALA A 35 11.68 -4.66 -5.77
C ALA A 35 12.00 -4.50 -7.26
N LEU A 36 11.63 -5.48 -8.10
CA LEU A 36 11.85 -5.39 -9.55
C LEU A 36 10.95 -4.35 -10.22
N LEU A 37 9.66 -4.33 -9.89
CA LEU A 37 8.66 -3.56 -10.67
C LEU A 37 7.72 -2.69 -9.82
N TRP A 38 7.67 -2.91 -8.51
CA TRP A 38 6.68 -2.29 -7.63
C TRP A 38 7.32 -1.35 -6.61
N ASP A 39 8.28 -1.85 -5.85
CA ASP A 39 8.91 -1.06 -4.79
C ASP A 39 9.96 -0.14 -5.41
N ARG A 40 9.68 1.16 -5.39
CA ARG A 40 10.61 2.19 -5.87
C ARG A 40 11.01 3.11 -4.72
N PRO A 41 12.30 3.47 -4.59
CA PRO A 41 12.73 4.44 -3.60
C PRO A 41 12.01 5.76 -3.85
N GLN A 42 11.50 6.37 -2.78
CA GLN A 42 10.84 7.67 -2.85
C GLN A 42 11.86 8.75 -2.50
N ASP A 43 12.06 9.68 -3.44
CA ASP A 43 12.87 10.88 -3.17
C ASP A 43 12.03 11.88 -2.36
N ARG A 44 12.39 12.03 -1.08
CA ARG A 44 11.69 12.91 -0.15
C ARG A 44 11.91 14.38 -0.46
N GLN A 45 13.07 14.74 -1.02
CA GLN A 45 13.39 16.10 -1.39
C GLN A 45 12.55 16.50 -2.62
N ALA A 46 12.55 15.67 -3.67
CA ALA A 46 11.69 15.89 -4.83
C ALA A 46 10.20 15.98 -4.45
N ALA A 47 9.74 15.11 -3.53
CA ALA A 47 8.37 15.18 -3.03
C ALA A 47 8.06 16.46 -2.22
N ALA A 48 9.04 17.06 -1.56
CA ALA A 48 8.88 18.36 -0.91
C ALA A 48 8.81 19.49 -1.95
N GLU A 49 9.77 19.54 -2.88
CA GLU A 49 9.81 20.54 -3.95
C GLU A 49 8.53 20.51 -4.81
N GLN A 50 8.01 19.33 -5.13
CA GLN A 50 6.76 19.20 -5.89
C GLN A 50 5.52 19.67 -5.10
N ARG A 51 5.53 19.56 -3.77
CA ARG A 51 4.47 20.13 -2.92
C ARG A 51 4.56 21.65 -2.88
N ASP A 52 5.76 22.20 -2.77
CA ASP A 52 5.99 23.64 -2.75
C ASP A 52 5.68 24.30 -4.11
N ALA A 53 5.96 23.60 -5.21
CA ALA A 53 5.66 24.06 -6.57
C ALA A 53 4.18 23.89 -6.99
N ARG A 54 3.31 23.40 -6.10
CA ARG A 54 1.91 23.07 -6.45
C ARG A 54 1.10 24.33 -6.76
N VAL A 55 0.59 24.43 -7.99
CA VAL A 55 -0.34 25.49 -8.41
C VAL A 55 -1.78 25.11 -8.03
N PRO A 56 -2.55 25.98 -7.34
CA PRO A 56 -3.95 25.70 -7.02
C PRO A 56 -4.81 25.66 -8.30
N GLN A 57 -5.55 24.58 -8.49
CA GLN A 57 -6.48 24.40 -9.61
C GLN A 57 -7.92 24.55 -9.12
N GLN A 58 -8.79 25.15 -9.93
CA GLN A 58 -10.22 25.21 -9.62
C GLN A 58 -10.82 23.80 -9.60
N PRO A 59 -11.84 23.52 -8.74
CA PRO A 59 -12.50 22.21 -8.69
C PRO A 59 -13.07 21.77 -10.03
N TYR A 60 -13.49 22.73 -10.86
CA TYR A 60 -13.98 22.50 -12.21
C TYR A 60 -13.23 23.39 -13.19
N VAL A 61 -12.40 22.78 -14.04
CA VAL A 61 -11.48 23.47 -14.96
C VAL A 61 -12.20 24.39 -15.95
N TYR A 62 -13.45 24.07 -16.27
CA TYR A 62 -14.27 24.83 -17.22
C TYR A 62 -15.26 25.79 -16.55
N GLN A 63 -15.18 25.98 -15.23
CA GLN A 63 -16.06 26.94 -14.58
C GLN A 63 -15.68 28.35 -15.02
N THR A 64 -16.60 29.04 -15.68
CA THR A 64 -16.43 30.45 -15.99
C THR A 64 -16.39 31.23 -14.68
N LYS A 65 -15.40 32.12 -14.53
CA LYS A 65 -15.41 33.09 -13.43
C LYS A 65 -16.60 34.02 -13.68
N GLY A 66 -17.58 33.99 -12.77
CA GLY A 66 -18.68 34.96 -12.77
C GLY A 66 -18.17 36.37 -12.49
#